data_AF-A0A963P7K2-F1
#
_entry.id   AF-A0A963P7K2-F1
#
_cell.length_a   1.000
_cell.length_b   1.000
_cell.length_c   1.000
_cell.angle_alpha   90.00
_cell.angle_beta   90.00
_cell.angle_gamma   90.00
#
_symmetry.space_group_name_H-M   'P 1'
#
loop_
_entity.id
_entity.type
_entity.pdbx_description
1 polymer ?
#
loop_
_entity_poly.entity_id
_entity_poly.type
_entity_poly.pdbx_seq_one_letter_code
_entity_poly.pdbx_strand_id
1 'polypeptide(L)'
;MTDPEKAAAEVLEDCADRYFAGEHMQLFMAVIYCHQFQVAPPDWVRDEMQAATYRYGTGEAKDLNEAFDIHRKKGTRIPTLQAKHRPDHLGTPLITRVYEAVRKAEKMQPVDSQLFDAVAEQFPGISAGTVKNYYYEVVGKIQQDSGDF
;
A
#
# COMPACT_ATOMS: atom_id res chain seq x y z
N MET A 1 -20.61 18.51 -3.93
CA MET A 1 -20.12 17.72 -5.08
C MET A 1 -18.68 18.13 -5.27
N THR A 2 -17.74 17.30 -4.82
CA THR A 2 -16.31 17.54 -5.04
C THR A 2 -16.04 17.36 -6.53
N ASP A 3 -15.34 18.30 -7.13
CA ASP A 3 -14.91 18.21 -8.51
C ASP A 3 -13.91 17.04 -8.65
N PRO A 4 -14.22 15.99 -9.44
CA PRO A 4 -13.31 14.86 -9.62
C PRO A 4 -11.93 15.28 -10.10
N GLU A 5 -11.83 16.36 -10.87
CA GLU A 5 -10.55 16.90 -11.35
C GLU A 5 -9.73 17.49 -10.20
N LYS A 6 -10.39 18.20 -9.28
CA LYS A 6 -9.74 18.74 -8.08
C LYS A 6 -9.27 17.62 -7.15
N ALA A 7 -10.12 16.60 -6.94
CA ALA A 7 -9.75 15.43 -6.14
C ALA A 7 -8.57 14.65 -6.77
N ALA A 8 -8.54 14.52 -8.09
CA ALA A 8 -7.43 13.91 -8.80
C ALA A 8 -6.13 14.73 -8.64
N ALA A 9 -6.21 16.06 -8.75
CA ALA A 9 -5.06 16.94 -8.58
C ALA A 9 -4.44 16.81 -7.17
N GLU A 10 -5.26 16.88 -6.12
CA GLU A 10 -4.79 16.75 -4.73
C GLU A 10 -4.09 15.41 -4.47
N VAL A 11 -4.67 14.30 -4.96
CA VAL A 11 -4.09 12.96 -4.78
C VAL A 11 -2.80 12.77 -5.60
N LEU A 12 -2.74 13.34 -6.81
CA LEU A 12 -1.55 13.25 -7.66
C LEU A 12 -0.41 14.14 -7.17
N GLU A 13 -0.72 15.25 -6.50
CA GLU A 13 0.26 16.10 -5.81
C GLU A 13 0.88 15.36 -4.62
N ASP A 14 0.07 14.74 -3.75
CA ASP A 14 0.58 13.88 -2.66
C ASP A 14 1.47 12.74 -3.18
N CYS A 15 1.06 12.09 -4.28
CA CYS A 15 1.88 11.06 -4.92
C CYS A 15 3.23 11.61 -5.39
N ALA A 16 3.25 12.82 -5.95
CA ALA A 16 4.47 13.46 -6.42
C ALA A 16 5.42 13.78 -5.25
N ASP A 17 4.91 14.43 -4.21
CA ASP A 17 5.69 14.80 -3.03
C ASP A 17 6.35 13.58 -2.38
N ARG A 18 5.56 12.51 -2.18
CA ARG A 18 6.07 11.26 -1.61
C ARG A 18 7.04 10.55 -2.55
N TYR A 19 6.79 10.56 -3.86
CA TYR A 19 7.72 10.00 -4.85
C TYR A 19 9.09 10.69 -4.77
N PHE A 20 9.11 12.03 -4.78
CA PHE A 20 10.34 12.81 -4.68
C PHE A 20 10.99 12.76 -3.29
N ALA A 21 10.23 12.37 -2.25
CA ALA A 21 10.76 12.01 -0.94
C ALA A 21 11.39 10.60 -0.87
N GLY A 22 11.38 9.84 -1.98
CA GLY A 22 11.98 8.51 -2.09
C GLY A 22 11.00 7.34 -1.99
N GLU A 23 9.70 7.59 -1.93
CA GLU A 23 8.68 6.54 -1.98
C GLU A 23 8.34 6.17 -3.43
N HIS A 24 9.28 5.53 -4.15
CA HIS A 24 9.13 5.28 -5.60
C HIS A 24 7.91 4.42 -6.01
N MET A 25 7.27 3.71 -5.06
CA MET A 25 5.99 3.04 -5.30
C MET A 25 4.85 4.01 -5.65
N GLN A 26 4.96 5.29 -5.30
CA GLN A 26 3.94 6.31 -5.58
C GLN A 26 3.81 6.62 -7.06
N LEU A 27 4.82 6.32 -7.88
CA LEU A 27 4.68 6.36 -9.34
C LEU A 27 3.57 5.42 -9.83
N PHE A 28 3.49 4.21 -9.27
CA PHE A 28 2.42 3.26 -9.64
C PHE A 28 1.06 3.70 -9.12
N MET A 29 1.01 4.27 -7.91
CA MET A 29 -0.23 4.83 -7.37
C MET A 29 -0.74 5.97 -8.24
N ALA A 30 0.14 6.88 -8.66
CA ALA A 30 -0.20 7.97 -9.58
C ALA A 30 -0.77 7.44 -10.91
N VAL A 31 -0.18 6.40 -11.51
CA VAL A 31 -0.72 5.75 -12.71
C VAL A 31 -2.13 5.18 -12.47
N ILE A 32 -2.35 4.51 -11.33
CA ILE A 32 -3.67 3.98 -10.96
C ILE A 32 -4.68 5.12 -10.81
N TYR A 33 -4.33 6.21 -10.13
CA TYR A 33 -5.21 7.36 -9.93
C TYR A 33 -5.52 8.10 -11.23
N CYS A 34 -4.54 8.26 -12.13
CA CYS A 34 -4.77 8.81 -13.46
C CYS A 34 -5.84 7.99 -14.20
N HIS A 35 -5.75 6.67 -14.13
CA HIS A 35 -6.76 5.78 -14.72
C HIS A 35 -8.11 5.86 -13.99
N GLN A 36 -8.11 5.82 -12.67
CA GLN A 36 -9.33 5.85 -11.85
C GLN A 36 -10.15 7.13 -12.06
N PHE A 37 -9.48 8.28 -12.15
CA PHE A 37 -10.10 9.58 -12.36
C PHE A 37 -10.24 9.97 -13.84
N GLN A 38 -9.76 9.13 -14.77
CA GLN A 38 -9.77 9.38 -16.22
C GLN A 38 -9.07 10.70 -16.60
N VAL A 39 -7.98 11.03 -15.92
CA VAL A 39 -7.15 12.21 -16.18
C VAL A 39 -5.87 11.83 -16.93
N ALA A 40 -5.33 12.77 -17.71
CA ALA A 40 -4.05 12.58 -18.37
C ALA A 40 -2.93 12.44 -17.33
N PRO A 41 -1.97 11.52 -17.51
CA PRO A 41 -0.83 11.41 -16.60
C PRO A 41 -0.02 12.71 -16.57
N PRO A 42 0.33 13.26 -15.39
CA PRO A 42 1.23 14.40 -15.27
C PRO A 42 2.59 14.14 -15.91
N ASP A 43 3.30 15.22 -16.26
CA ASP A 43 4.59 15.15 -16.96
C ASP A 43 5.61 14.28 -16.21
N TRP A 44 5.74 14.46 -14.89
CA TRP A 44 6.64 13.66 -14.05
C TRP A 44 6.32 12.15 -14.12
N VAL A 45 5.04 11.76 -14.16
CA VAL A 45 4.65 10.34 -14.26
C VAL A 45 5.11 9.78 -15.60
N ARG A 46 4.92 10.53 -16.69
CA ARG A 46 5.31 10.10 -18.04
C ARG A 46 6.82 9.99 -18.16
N ASP A 47 7.54 11.00 -17.70
CA ASP A 47 8.98 11.09 -17.76
C ASP A 47 9.63 9.95 -16.95
N GLU A 48 9.16 9.70 -15.73
CA GLU A 48 9.70 8.63 -14.87
C GLU A 48 9.36 7.23 -15.39
N MET A 49 8.13 7.02 -15.90
CA MET A 49 7.76 5.76 -16.55
C MET A 49 8.62 5.51 -17.79
N GLN A 50 8.88 6.53 -18.60
CA GLN A 50 9.73 6.42 -19.78
C GLN A 50 11.19 6.15 -19.39
N ALA A 51 11.73 6.85 -18.39
CA ALA A 51 13.09 6.65 -17.92
C ALA A 51 13.28 5.23 -17.34
N ALA A 52 12.35 4.76 -16.51
CA ALA A 52 12.40 3.41 -15.94
C ALA A 52 12.31 2.33 -17.02
N THR A 53 11.38 2.46 -17.96
CA THR A 53 11.23 1.50 -19.06
C THR A 53 12.44 1.50 -20.00
N TYR A 54 13.05 2.65 -20.25
CA TYR A 54 14.29 2.76 -21.01
C TYR A 54 15.46 2.04 -20.32
N ARG A 55 15.69 2.32 -19.03
CA ARG A 55 16.73 1.65 -18.22
C ARG A 55 16.59 0.13 -18.24
N TYR A 56 15.36 -0.37 -18.13
CA TYR A 56 15.10 -1.80 -18.19
C TYR A 56 15.31 -2.37 -19.61
N GLY A 57 14.79 -1.69 -20.64
CA GLY A 57 14.86 -2.16 -22.03
C GLY A 57 16.28 -2.15 -22.60
N THR A 58 17.15 -1.27 -22.11
CA THR A 58 18.57 -1.19 -22.50
C THR A 58 19.48 -2.10 -21.67
N GLY A 59 18.97 -2.69 -20.59
CA GLY A 59 19.76 -3.52 -19.67
C GLY A 59 20.62 -2.73 -18.67
N GLU A 60 20.43 -1.40 -18.56
CA GLU A 60 21.06 -0.59 -17.51
C GLU A 60 20.57 -1.01 -16.11
N ALA A 61 19.34 -1.50 -16.01
CA ALA A 61 18.79 -2.10 -14.80
C ALA A 61 18.60 -3.63 -14.97
N LYS A 62 18.96 -4.42 -13.95
CA LYS A 62 18.87 -5.88 -13.99
C LYS A 62 17.43 -6.41 -13.90
N ASP A 63 16.56 -5.65 -13.27
CA ASP A 63 15.17 -6.01 -12.99
C ASP A 63 14.31 -4.75 -12.83
N LEU A 64 12.99 -4.94 -12.80
CA LEU A 64 12.05 -3.83 -12.68
C LEU A 64 12.14 -3.11 -11.33
N ASN A 65 12.55 -3.76 -10.23
CA ASN A 65 12.71 -3.01 -8.97
C ASN A 65 13.88 -2.03 -9.11
N GLU A 66 14.99 -2.43 -9.72
CA GLU A 66 16.11 -1.52 -9.99
C GLU A 66 15.73 -0.43 -11.00
N ALA A 67 14.99 -0.78 -12.05
CA ALA A 67 14.56 0.19 -13.07
C ALA A 67 13.64 1.28 -12.52
N PHE A 68 12.82 0.95 -11.51
CA PHE A 68 11.90 1.87 -10.83
C PHE A 68 12.41 2.38 -9.48
N ASP A 69 13.68 2.10 -9.14
CA ASP A 69 14.32 2.46 -7.87
C ASP A 69 13.56 1.98 -6.61
N ILE A 70 12.92 0.82 -6.69
CA ILE A 70 12.13 0.23 -5.61
C ILE A 70 13.03 -0.58 -4.70
N HIS A 71 13.43 0.03 -3.59
CA HIS A 71 14.18 -0.62 -2.56
C HIS A 71 13.26 -1.32 -1.55
N ARG A 72 13.18 -2.65 -1.64
CA ARG A 72 12.53 -3.45 -0.60
C ARG A 72 13.42 -3.53 0.64
N LYS A 73 12.84 -3.38 1.82
CA LYS A 73 13.56 -3.54 3.09
C LYS A 73 14.27 -4.89 3.15
N LYS A 74 15.55 -4.90 3.54
CA LYS A 74 16.34 -6.13 3.70
C LYS A 74 15.59 -7.13 4.61
N GLY A 75 15.52 -8.38 4.17
CA GLY A 75 14.79 -9.45 4.86
C GLY A 75 13.32 -9.62 4.45
N THR A 76 12.80 -8.75 3.56
CA THR A 76 11.45 -8.90 3.01
C THR A 76 11.35 -10.12 2.11
N ARG A 77 10.54 -11.11 2.51
CA ARG A 77 10.26 -12.31 1.70
C ARG A 77 9.07 -12.05 0.78
N ILE A 78 9.27 -12.16 -0.54
CA ILE A 78 8.22 -11.98 -1.55
C ILE A 78 6.98 -12.85 -1.27
N PRO A 79 7.12 -14.15 -0.93
CA PRO A 79 5.94 -14.98 -0.62
C PRO A 79 5.14 -14.47 0.58
N THR A 80 5.81 -13.89 1.59
CA THR A 80 5.13 -13.31 2.75
C THR A 80 4.35 -12.05 2.37
N LEU A 81 4.95 -11.17 1.55
CA LEU A 81 4.23 -10.01 1.01
C LEU A 81 3.03 -10.44 0.16
N GLN A 82 3.22 -11.41 -0.74
CA GLN A 82 2.15 -11.93 -1.59
C GLN A 82 1.03 -12.54 -0.76
N ALA A 83 1.33 -13.38 0.23
CA ALA A 83 0.30 -14.00 1.08
C ALA A 83 -0.54 -12.96 1.83
N LYS A 84 0.12 -11.91 2.33
CA LYS A 84 -0.51 -10.80 3.05
C LYS A 84 -1.35 -9.90 2.16
N HIS A 85 -0.88 -9.62 0.94
CA HIS A 85 -1.56 -8.75 -0.02
C HIS A 85 -2.41 -9.52 -1.04
N ARG A 86 -2.54 -10.85 -0.88
CA ARG A 86 -3.38 -11.67 -1.75
C ARG A 86 -4.83 -11.21 -1.59
N PRO A 87 -5.46 -10.73 -2.68
CA PRO A 87 -6.87 -10.39 -2.62
C PRO A 87 -7.70 -11.67 -2.49
N ASP A 88 -8.81 -11.58 -1.77
CA ASP A 88 -9.85 -12.58 -1.83
C ASP A 88 -10.76 -12.39 -3.06
N HIS A 89 -11.87 -13.10 -3.10
CA HIS A 89 -12.85 -13.02 -4.19
C HIS A 89 -13.53 -11.63 -4.32
N LEU A 90 -13.42 -10.77 -3.31
CA LEU A 90 -13.92 -9.39 -3.33
C LEU A 90 -12.81 -8.38 -3.64
N GLY A 91 -11.58 -8.83 -3.90
CA GLY A 91 -10.45 -7.95 -4.14
C GLY A 91 -9.79 -7.42 -2.86
N THR A 92 -10.26 -7.80 -1.67
CA THR A 92 -9.77 -7.22 -0.42
C THR A 92 -8.53 -7.97 0.09
N PRO A 93 -7.41 -7.29 0.35
CA PRO A 93 -6.21 -7.92 0.92
C PRO A 93 -6.46 -8.52 2.30
N LEU A 94 -5.77 -9.63 2.61
CA LEU A 94 -5.87 -10.28 3.92
C LEU A 94 -5.57 -9.32 5.08
N ILE A 95 -4.51 -8.51 4.97
CA ILE A 95 -4.17 -7.52 6.02
C ILE A 95 -5.33 -6.55 6.31
N THR A 96 -6.01 -6.06 5.27
CA THR A 96 -7.14 -5.13 5.40
C THR A 96 -8.30 -5.80 6.13
N ARG A 97 -8.64 -7.03 5.76
CA ARG A 97 -9.71 -7.80 6.44
C ARG A 97 -9.40 -8.06 7.91
N VAL A 98 -8.16 -8.42 8.21
CA VAL A 98 -7.72 -8.65 9.60
C VAL A 98 -7.81 -7.36 10.41
N TYR A 99 -7.34 -6.24 9.86
CA TYR A 99 -7.47 -4.93 10.48
C TYR A 99 -8.94 -4.56 10.76
N GLU A 100 -9.82 -4.71 9.77
CA GLU A 100 -11.26 -4.42 9.91
C GLU A 100 -11.93 -5.31 10.97
N ALA A 101 -11.56 -6.60 11.02
CA ALA A 101 -12.07 -7.53 12.03
C ALA A 101 -11.67 -7.08 13.45
N VAL A 102 -10.41 -6.67 13.65
CA VAL A 102 -9.95 -6.10 14.93
C VAL A 102 -10.69 -4.80 15.24
N ARG A 103 -10.82 -3.88 14.28
CA ARG A 103 -11.54 -2.59 14.44
C ARG A 103 -13.02 -2.78 14.77
N LYS A 104 -13.63 -3.87 14.31
CA LYS A 104 -15.01 -4.22 14.67
C LYS A 104 -15.09 -4.78 16.09
N ALA A 105 -14.16 -5.65 16.46
CA ALA A 105 -14.11 -6.27 17.79
C ALA A 105 -13.76 -5.28 18.91
N GLU A 106 -12.85 -4.33 18.65
CA GLU A 106 -12.41 -3.34 19.65
C GLU A 106 -13.53 -2.41 20.14
N LYS A 107 -14.65 -2.34 19.40
CA LYS A 107 -15.84 -1.58 19.82
C LYS A 107 -16.55 -2.20 21.03
N MET A 108 -16.30 -3.49 21.30
CA MET A 108 -16.96 -4.24 22.37
C MET A 108 -16.01 -4.70 23.47
N GLN A 109 -14.70 -4.70 23.22
CA GLN A 109 -13.69 -5.17 24.18
C GLN A 109 -12.33 -4.49 23.93
N PRO A 110 -11.44 -4.39 24.93
CA PRO A 110 -10.14 -3.76 24.76
C PRO A 110 -9.23 -4.49 23.76
N VAL A 111 -8.29 -3.76 23.16
CA VAL A 111 -7.28 -4.32 22.24
C VAL A 111 -6.16 -4.99 23.05
N ASP A 112 -6.34 -6.27 23.35
CA ASP A 112 -5.39 -7.10 24.07
C ASP A 112 -5.14 -8.46 23.38
N SER A 113 -4.42 -9.36 24.04
CA SER A 113 -4.14 -10.70 23.50
C SER A 113 -5.41 -11.52 23.26
N GLN A 114 -6.41 -11.42 24.14
CA GLN A 114 -7.65 -12.18 24.02
C GLN A 114 -8.45 -11.74 22.79
N LEU A 115 -8.49 -10.43 22.51
CA LEU A 115 -9.08 -9.93 21.28
C LEU A 115 -8.38 -10.53 20.04
N PHE A 116 -7.05 -10.57 20.02
CA PHE A 116 -6.31 -11.11 18.88
C PHE A 116 -6.52 -12.61 18.69
N ASP A 117 -6.62 -13.37 19.78
CA ASP A 117 -6.96 -14.80 19.74
C ASP A 117 -8.36 -15.00 19.12
N ALA A 118 -9.36 -14.27 19.59
CA ALA A 118 -10.73 -14.34 19.08
C ALA A 118 -10.85 -13.93 17.60
N VAL A 119 -10.03 -12.97 17.15
CA VAL A 119 -9.98 -12.60 15.73
C VAL A 119 -9.28 -13.68 14.92
N ALA A 120 -8.20 -14.29 15.41
CA ALA A 120 -7.47 -15.34 14.70
C ALA A 120 -8.35 -16.56 14.36
N GLU A 121 -9.31 -16.90 15.22
CA GLU A 121 -10.29 -17.97 14.96
C GLU A 121 -11.13 -17.75 13.68
N GLN A 122 -11.27 -16.50 13.23
CA GLN A 122 -12.01 -16.14 12.00
C GLN A 122 -11.17 -16.34 10.73
N PHE A 123 -9.85 -16.55 10.86
CA PHE A 123 -8.91 -16.62 9.74
C PHE A 123 -8.10 -17.93 9.81
N PRO A 124 -8.56 -19.00 9.14
CA PRO A 124 -7.87 -20.29 9.12
C PRO A 124 -6.39 -20.15 8.71
N GLY A 125 -5.49 -20.68 9.53
CA GLY A 125 -4.04 -20.67 9.28
C GLY A 125 -3.31 -19.38 9.70
N ILE A 126 -4.00 -18.42 10.32
CA ILE A 126 -3.40 -17.18 10.83
C ILE A 126 -3.32 -17.23 12.35
N SER A 127 -2.13 -17.00 12.92
CA SER A 127 -1.95 -16.95 14.38
C SER A 127 -2.36 -15.60 14.95
N ALA A 128 -2.73 -15.55 16.23
CA ALA A 128 -3.01 -14.30 16.95
C ALA A 128 -1.82 -13.32 16.90
N GLY A 129 -0.59 -13.82 16.96
CA GLY A 129 0.61 -13.00 16.76
C GLY A 129 0.66 -12.35 15.37
N THR A 130 0.20 -13.06 14.33
CA THR A 130 0.10 -12.51 12.97
C THR A 130 -1.00 -11.46 12.87
N VAL A 131 -2.17 -11.70 13.48
CA VAL A 131 -3.26 -10.72 13.59
C VAL A 131 -2.77 -9.43 14.25
N LYS A 132 -2.11 -9.55 15.40
CA LYS A 132 -1.51 -8.42 16.13
C LYS A 132 -0.55 -7.63 15.23
N ASN A 133 0.36 -8.33 14.54
CA ASN A 133 1.34 -7.69 13.67
C ASN A 133 0.66 -6.94 12.52
N TYR A 134 -0.35 -7.53 11.88
CA TYR A 134 -1.11 -6.88 10.81
C TYR A 134 -1.86 -5.64 11.30
N TYR A 135 -2.53 -5.74 12.45
CA TYR A 135 -3.24 -4.60 13.04
C TYR A 135 -2.30 -3.41 13.29
N TYR A 136 -1.20 -3.63 14.02
CA TYR A 136 -0.28 -2.55 14.35
C TYR A 136 0.49 -2.02 13.14
N GLU A 137 0.70 -2.83 12.11
CA GLU A 137 1.27 -2.34 10.86
C GLU A 137 0.34 -1.33 10.16
N VAL A 138 -0.97 -1.62 10.09
CA VAL A 138 -1.94 -0.68 9.50
C VAL A 138 -2.10 0.56 10.37
N VAL A 139 -2.22 0.40 11.69
CA VAL A 139 -2.29 1.54 12.63
C VAL A 139 -1.07 2.43 12.51
N GLY A 140 0.14 1.85 12.44
CA GLY A 140 1.38 2.61 12.27
C GLY A 140 1.40 3.41 10.98
N LYS A 141 0.90 2.85 9.86
CA LYS A 141 0.77 3.58 8.59
C LYS A 141 -0.23 4.72 8.68
N ILE A 142 -1.42 4.48 9.24
CA ILE A 142 -2.43 5.52 9.43
C ILE A 142 -1.89 6.66 10.30
N GLN A 143 -1.14 6.36 11.35
CA GLN A 143 -0.53 7.36 12.22
C GLN A 143 0.58 8.16 11.52
N GLN A 144 1.35 7.53 10.64
CA GLN A 144 2.33 8.22 9.79
C GLN A 144 1.63 9.15 8.79
N ASP A 145 0.58 8.67 8.14
CA ASP A 145 -0.19 9.42 7.14
C ASP A 145 -1.03 10.55 7.78
N SER A 146 -1.39 10.43 9.08
CA SER A 146 -2.13 11.46 9.84
C SER A 146 -1.21 12.44 10.57
N GLY A 147 0.11 12.30 10.40
CA GLY A 147 1.17 12.99 11.15
C GLY A 147 1.59 14.36 10.63
N ASP A 148 0.83 14.97 9.71
CA ASP A 148 0.90 16.40 9.40
C ASP A 148 0.12 17.20 10.46
N PHE A 149 0.81 17.54 11.56
CA PHE A 149 0.42 18.63 12.47
C PHE A 149 1.66 19.33 13.04
#